data_AF-A0A1I5HGW0-F1
#
_entry.id   AF-A0A1I5HGW0-F1
#
_cell.length_a   1.000
_cell.length_b   1.000
_cell.length_c   1.000
_cell.angle_alpha   90.00
_cell.angle_beta   90.00
_cell.angle_gamma   90.00
#
_symmetry.space_group_name_H-M   'P 1'
#
loop_
_entity.id
_entity.type
_entity.pdbx_description
1 polymer ?
#
loop_
_entity_poly.entity_id
_entity_poly.type
_entity_poly.pdbx_seq_one_letter_code
_entity_poly.pdbx_strand_id
1 'polypeptide(L)'
;MQRLNEQPDPETKPHVDSLVDALPFNEKIPRRSGDVAFDHPWEIRAFSMTVALHETLGFPWTEFQQRLIAAIRQFEAEHTDLEQWSYYERWMAALEELVREKGWMSESELEHKTEEILALPANYMHQHAVREPVAVVAGASG
;
A
#
# COMPACT_ATOMS: atom_id res chain seq x y z
N MET A 1 2.66 16.68 24.28
CA MET A 1 2.37 16.98 22.85
C MET A 1 3.64 16.74 22.05
N GLN A 2 3.85 15.51 21.59
CA GLN A 2 5.13 15.01 21.09
C GLN A 2 5.09 14.93 19.56
N ARG A 3 5.89 15.80 18.94
CA ARG A 3 6.35 15.96 17.55
C ARG A 3 5.65 15.17 16.43
N LEU A 4 4.82 15.88 15.66
CA LEU A 4 4.27 15.49 14.34
C LEU A 4 5.31 15.58 13.18
N ASN A 5 6.61 15.43 13.48
CA ASN A 5 7.70 15.74 12.54
C ASN A 5 8.90 14.77 12.68
N GLU A 6 8.66 13.53 13.06
CA GLU A 6 9.69 12.49 12.95
C GLU A 6 9.93 12.22 11.45
N GLN A 7 11.11 12.60 10.98
CA GLN A 7 11.60 12.09 9.71
C GLN A 7 11.61 10.55 9.81
N PRO A 8 11.17 9.83 8.76
CA PRO A 8 11.27 8.38 8.77
C PRO A 8 12.70 7.98 9.10
N ASP A 9 12.85 6.92 9.90
CA ASP A 9 14.15 6.38 10.29
C ASP A 9 15.02 6.23 9.02
N PRO A 10 16.28 6.72 9.02
CA PRO A 10 17.18 6.56 7.88
C PRO A 10 17.32 5.10 7.41
N GLU A 11 17.03 4.11 8.26
CA GLU A 11 17.03 2.69 7.89
C GLU A 11 15.74 2.22 7.20
N THR A 12 14.65 3.00 7.25
CA THR A 12 13.36 2.63 6.63
C THR A 12 13.48 2.49 5.12
N LYS A 13 14.12 3.45 4.43
CA LYS A 13 14.21 3.38 2.96
C LYS A 13 15.02 2.16 2.49
N PRO A 14 16.25 1.91 2.98
CA PRO A 14 17.01 0.70 2.63
C PRO A 14 16.28 -0.60 2.96
N HIS A 15 15.55 -0.65 4.08
CA HIS A 15 14.76 -1.83 4.45
C HIS A 15 13.64 -2.10 3.44
N VAL A 16 12.86 -1.07 3.12
CA VAL A 16 11.76 -1.14 2.16
C VAL A 16 12.29 -1.49 0.75
N ASP A 17 13.39 -0.87 0.32
CA ASP A 17 14.03 -1.18 -0.96
C ASP A 17 14.45 -2.66 -1.02
N SER A 18 15.00 -3.21 0.06
CA SER A 18 15.33 -4.64 0.15
C SER A 18 14.09 -5.55 0.06
N LEU A 19 12.96 -5.15 0.65
CA LEU A 19 11.71 -5.90 0.54
C LEU A 19 11.18 -5.89 -0.90
N VAL A 20 11.28 -4.75 -1.57
CA VAL A 20 10.89 -4.56 -2.98
C VAL A 20 11.76 -5.40 -3.91
N ASP A 21 13.07 -5.38 -3.72
CA ASP A 21 14.01 -6.13 -4.56
C ASP A 21 13.80 -7.64 -4.45
N ALA A 22 13.36 -8.11 -3.27
CA ALA A 22 13.04 -9.51 -3.06
C ALA A 22 11.72 -9.95 -3.73
N LEU A 23 10.85 -9.02 -4.15
CA LEU A 23 9.54 -9.36 -4.68
C LEU A 23 9.60 -10.18 -5.98
N PRO A 24 8.66 -11.13 -6.15
CA PRO A 24 8.51 -11.82 -7.41
C PRO A 24 7.99 -10.84 -8.47
N PHE A 25 8.47 -11.02 -9.70
CA PHE A 25 8.09 -10.19 -10.86
C PHE A 25 8.34 -8.69 -10.64
N ASN A 26 9.39 -8.33 -9.88
CA ASN A 26 9.71 -6.94 -9.57
C ASN A 26 9.99 -6.09 -10.82
N GLU A 27 10.31 -6.73 -11.94
CA GLU A 27 10.49 -6.09 -13.26
C GLU A 27 9.18 -5.52 -13.82
N LYS A 28 8.04 -6.02 -13.34
CA LYS A 28 6.70 -5.55 -13.72
C LYS A 28 6.19 -4.40 -12.84
N ILE A 29 6.96 -3.99 -11.82
CA ILE A 29 6.63 -2.83 -10.98
C ILE A 29 6.98 -1.54 -11.73
N PRO A 30 6.05 -0.58 -11.87
CA PRO A 30 6.36 0.72 -12.44
C PRO A 30 7.49 1.42 -11.67
N ARG A 31 8.46 2.02 -12.38
CA ARG A 31 9.55 2.79 -11.75
C ARG A 31 9.66 4.19 -12.33
N ARG A 32 9.92 5.17 -11.47
CA ARG A 32 10.16 6.57 -11.87
C ARG A 32 11.44 7.05 -11.19
N SER A 33 12.42 7.45 -12.00
CA SER A 33 13.76 7.84 -11.51
C SER A 33 14.48 6.75 -10.69
N GLY A 34 14.17 5.48 -10.94
CA GLY A 34 14.77 4.33 -10.25
C GLY A 34 13.95 3.81 -9.05
N ASP A 35 13.14 4.67 -8.43
CA ASP A 35 12.27 4.30 -7.30
C ASP A 35 10.95 3.66 -7.80
N VAL A 36 10.31 2.88 -6.94
CA VAL A 36 8.95 2.36 -7.15
C VAL A 36 7.98 3.51 -7.40
N ALA A 37 7.17 3.38 -8.44
CA ALA A 37 6.14 4.34 -8.81
C ALA A 37 4.74 3.74 -8.60
N PHE A 38 3.81 4.62 -8.25
CA PHE A 38 2.40 4.31 -8.06
C PHE A 38 1.61 5.26 -8.96
N ASP A 39 0.81 4.69 -9.85
CA ASP A 39 -0.05 5.42 -10.78
C ASP A 39 -1.37 5.80 -10.13
N HIS A 40 -1.81 5.03 -9.12
CA HIS A 40 -3.03 5.31 -8.37
C HIS A 40 -2.78 5.42 -6.85
N PRO A 41 -3.52 6.32 -6.13
CA PRO A 41 -3.37 6.46 -4.68
C PRO A 41 -3.66 5.20 -3.86
N TRP A 42 -4.41 4.23 -4.40
CA TRP A 42 -4.68 2.98 -3.71
C TRP A 42 -3.47 2.02 -3.73
N GLU A 43 -2.60 2.11 -4.74
CA GLU A 43 -1.45 1.21 -4.89
C GLU A 43 -0.42 1.45 -3.79
N ILE A 44 -0.09 2.71 -3.50
CA ILE A 44 0.80 3.06 -2.39
C ILE A 44 0.20 2.66 -1.04
N ARG A 45 -1.13 2.70 -0.89
CA ARG A 45 -1.81 2.25 0.34
C ARG A 45 -1.72 0.73 0.49
N ALA A 46 -1.97 -0.02 -0.57
CA ALA A 46 -1.84 -1.47 -0.58
C ALA A 46 -0.41 -1.89 -0.21
N PHE A 47 0.59 -1.29 -0.86
CA PHE A 47 2.00 -1.51 -0.56
C PHE A 47 2.33 -1.21 0.90
N SER A 48 2.00 -0.01 1.38
CA SER A 48 2.30 0.43 2.74
C SER A 48 1.60 -0.45 3.78
N MET A 49 0.38 -0.92 3.50
CA MET A 49 -0.36 -1.81 4.38
C MET A 49 0.31 -3.17 4.49
N THR A 50 0.76 -3.76 3.38
CA THR A 50 1.46 -5.05 3.41
C THR A 50 2.80 -4.96 4.15
N VAL A 51 3.59 -3.91 3.93
CA VAL A 51 4.84 -3.66 4.67
C VAL A 51 4.54 -3.48 6.17
N ALA A 52 3.55 -2.66 6.52
CA ALA A 52 3.18 -2.46 7.91
C ALA A 52 2.69 -3.76 8.58
N LEU A 53 1.89 -4.58 7.90
CA LEU A 53 1.46 -5.89 8.42
C LEU A 53 2.66 -6.83 8.61
N HIS A 54 3.62 -6.81 7.69
CA HIS A 54 4.84 -7.62 7.80
C HIS A 54 5.65 -7.24 9.05
N GLU A 55 5.87 -5.94 9.25
CA GLU A 55 6.65 -5.41 10.38
C GLU A 55 5.92 -5.57 11.72
N THR A 56 4.61 -5.34 11.76
CA THR A 56 3.83 -5.30 13.01
C THR A 56 3.32 -6.67 13.45
N LEU A 57 2.90 -7.52 12.52
CA LEU A 57 2.37 -8.86 12.80
C LEU A 57 3.42 -9.95 12.62
N GLY A 58 4.60 -9.61 12.08
CA GLY A 58 5.78 -10.47 12.08
C GLY A 58 5.67 -11.72 11.22
N PHE A 59 4.80 -11.73 10.21
CA PHE A 59 4.73 -12.86 9.28
C PHE A 59 5.95 -12.84 8.33
N PRO A 60 6.50 -13.98 7.88
CA PRO A 60 7.63 -13.99 6.95
C PRO A 60 7.27 -13.35 5.60
N TRP A 61 8.12 -12.46 5.08
CA TRP A 61 7.87 -11.81 3.77
C TRP A 61 7.65 -12.82 2.63
N THR A 62 8.33 -13.96 2.69
CA THR A 62 8.18 -15.08 1.73
C THR A 62 6.77 -15.64 1.66
N GLU A 63 5.99 -15.56 2.74
CA GLU A 63 4.59 -15.98 2.73
C GLU A 63 3.74 -15.08 1.81
N PHE A 64 3.96 -13.77 1.84
CA PHE A 64 3.30 -12.85 0.92
C PHE A 64 3.78 -13.07 -0.52
N GLN A 65 5.09 -13.24 -0.72
CA GLN A 65 5.66 -13.48 -2.06
C GLN A 65 5.07 -14.73 -2.73
N GLN A 66 4.90 -15.83 -1.98
CA GLN A 66 4.28 -17.06 -2.50
C GLN A 66 2.84 -16.83 -2.97
N ARG A 67 2.06 -16.06 -2.21
CA ARG A 67 0.68 -15.70 -2.57
C ARG A 67 0.64 -14.79 -3.78
N LEU A 68 1.58 -13.85 -3.88
CA LEU A 68 1.71 -12.98 -5.06
C LEU A 68 2.03 -13.77 -6.33
N ILE A 69 2.94 -14.75 -6.24
CA ILE A 69 3.21 -15.67 -7.35
C ILE A 69 1.95 -16.44 -7.75
N ALA A 70 1.20 -16.96 -6.77
CA ALA A 70 -0.03 -17.70 -7.03
C ALA A 70 -1.09 -16.82 -7.71
N ALA A 71 -1.31 -15.60 -7.20
CA ALA A 71 -2.27 -14.65 -7.76
C ALA A 71 -1.93 -14.22 -9.19
N ILE A 72 -0.64 -14.00 -9.49
CA ILE A 72 -0.18 -13.68 -10.84
C ILE A 72 -0.42 -14.87 -11.77
N ARG A 73 -0.03 -16.08 -11.37
CA ARG A 73 -0.18 -17.30 -12.19
C ARG A 73 -1.64 -17.65 -12.45
N GLN A 74 -2.49 -17.48 -11.45
CA GLN A 74 -3.93 -17.69 -11.60
C GLN A 74 -4.51 -16.74 -12.65
N PHE A 75 -4.18 -15.45 -12.57
CA PHE A 75 -4.65 -14.48 -13.55
C PHE A 75 -4.17 -14.80 -14.97
N GLU A 76 -2.88 -15.09 -15.13
CA GLU A 76 -2.27 -15.44 -16.42
C GLU A 76 -2.84 -16.74 -17.01
N ALA A 77 -3.37 -17.65 -16.17
CA ALA A 77 -4.05 -18.86 -16.63
C ALA A 77 -5.49 -18.62 -17.07
N GLU A 78 -6.18 -17.66 -16.44
CA GLU A 78 -7.60 -17.35 -16.69
C GLU A 78 -7.79 -16.34 -17.83
N HIS A 79 -6.76 -15.56 -18.19
CA HIS A 79 -6.85 -14.46 -19.16
C HIS A 79 -5.90 -14.69 -20.34
N THR A 80 -6.47 -14.76 -21.55
CA THR A 80 -5.70 -14.85 -22.80
C THR A 80 -5.13 -13.49 -23.23
N ASP A 81 -5.78 -12.40 -22.79
CA ASP A 81 -5.37 -11.03 -23.08
C ASP A 81 -4.84 -10.36 -21.80
N LEU A 82 -3.62 -9.84 -21.89
CA LEU A 82 -2.90 -9.21 -20.79
C LEU A 82 -2.85 -7.67 -20.95
N GLU A 83 -3.58 -7.09 -21.89
CA GLU A 83 -3.66 -5.64 -22.09
C GLU A 83 -4.12 -4.87 -20.84
N GLN A 84 -4.87 -5.53 -19.94
CA GLN A 84 -5.35 -4.96 -18.67
C GLN A 84 -4.62 -5.51 -17.43
N TRP A 85 -3.41 -6.06 -17.60
CA TRP A 85 -2.67 -6.67 -16.50
C TRP A 85 -2.12 -5.61 -15.52
N SER A 86 -2.46 -5.74 -14.24
CA SER A 86 -2.00 -4.83 -13.16
C SER A 86 -1.29 -5.58 -12.04
N TYR A 87 -0.04 -5.20 -11.75
CA TYR A 87 0.75 -5.80 -10.66
C TYR A 87 0.11 -5.55 -9.29
N TYR A 88 -0.34 -4.33 -9.02
CA TYR A 88 -0.92 -3.97 -7.73
C TYR A 88 -2.31 -4.57 -7.51
N GLU A 89 -3.03 -4.96 -8.57
CA GLU A 89 -4.25 -5.77 -8.39
C GLU A 89 -3.93 -7.20 -7.97
N ARG A 90 -2.87 -7.80 -8.52
CA ARG A 90 -2.39 -9.12 -8.07
C ARG A 90 -1.85 -9.05 -6.64
N TRP A 91 -1.22 -7.94 -6.28
CA TRP A 91 -0.80 -7.62 -4.91
C TRP A 91 -1.98 -7.62 -3.94
N MET A 92 -3.07 -6.92 -4.29
CA MET A 92 -4.29 -6.88 -3.48
C MET A 92 -4.88 -8.27 -3.29
N ALA A 93 -5.03 -9.06 -4.36
CA ALA A 93 -5.53 -10.43 -4.26
C ALA A 93 -4.66 -11.30 -3.33
N ALA A 94 -3.33 -11.17 -3.40
CA ALA A 94 -2.42 -11.87 -2.51
C ALA A 94 -2.53 -11.42 -1.05
N LEU A 95 -2.79 -10.13 -0.82
CA LEU A 95 -2.96 -9.57 0.52
C LEU A 95 -4.29 -10.02 1.16
N GLU A 96 -5.37 -10.02 0.40
CA GLU A 96 -6.68 -10.52 0.84
C GLU A 96 -6.59 -12.00 1.23
N GLU A 97 -5.92 -12.82 0.40
CA GLU A 97 -5.65 -14.22 0.72
C GLU A 97 -4.86 -14.38 2.02
N LEU A 98 -3.79 -13.59 2.18
CA LEU A 98 -2.95 -13.64 3.37
C LEU A 98 -3.74 -13.32 4.64
N VAL A 99 -4.51 -12.23 4.62
CA VAL A 99 -5.32 -11.80 5.76
C VAL A 99 -6.37 -12.85 6.12
N ARG A 100 -7.01 -13.45 5.10
CA ARG A 100 -8.01 -14.51 5.27
C ARG A 100 -7.41 -15.77 5.89
N GLU A 101 -6.31 -16.28 5.35
CA GLU A 101 -5.67 -17.51 5.85
C GLU A 101 -5.05 -17.34 7.24
N LYS A 102 -4.61 -16.12 7.58
CA LYS A 102 -4.15 -15.79 8.94
C LYS A 102 -5.30 -15.61 9.93
N GLY A 103 -6.56 -15.54 9.46
CA GLY A 103 -7.74 -15.33 10.29
C GLY A 103 -7.79 -13.94 10.92
N TRP A 104 -7.10 -12.95 10.35
CA TRP A 104 -7.12 -11.57 10.84
C TRP A 104 -8.40 -10.84 10.45
N MET A 105 -9.03 -11.27 9.36
CA MET A 105 -10.31 -10.77 8.91
C MET A 105 -11.04 -11.88 8.15
N SER A 106 -12.32 -12.06 8.43
CA SER A 106 -13.19 -12.93 7.65
C SER A 106 -13.68 -12.23 6.37
N GLU A 107 -14.08 -13.02 5.38
CA GLU A 107 -14.66 -12.52 4.14
C GLU A 107 -15.90 -11.65 4.40
N SER A 108 -16.76 -12.07 5.33
CA SER A 108 -17.94 -11.32 5.74
C SER A 108 -17.60 -9.99 6.42
N GLU A 109 -16.52 -9.92 7.19
CA GLU A 109 -16.09 -8.64 7.80
C GLU A 109 -15.53 -7.69 6.74
N LEU A 110 -14.79 -8.22 5.75
CA LEU A 110 -14.26 -7.44 4.64
C LEU A 110 -15.38 -6.87 3.77
N GLU A 111 -16.36 -7.71 3.42
CA GLU A 111 -17.54 -7.32 2.66
C GLU A 111 -18.35 -6.26 3.43
N HIS A 112 -18.66 -6.51 4.71
CA HIS A 112 -19.38 -5.56 5.54
C HIS A 112 -18.67 -4.20 5.64
N LYS A 113 -17.34 -4.20 5.79
CA LYS A 113 -16.56 -2.96 5.85
C LYS A 113 -16.56 -2.22 4.52
N THR A 114 -16.52 -2.96 3.41
CA THR A 114 -16.60 -2.41 2.06
C THR A 114 -17.95 -1.75 1.84
N GLU A 115 -19.04 -2.41 2.20
CA GLU A 115 -20.40 -1.85 2.15
C GLU A 115 -20.53 -0.59 3.01
N GLU A 116 -20.02 -0.63 4.24
CA GLU A 116 -20.01 0.52 5.15
C GLU A 116 -19.31 1.72 4.50
N ILE A 117 -18.13 1.51 3.90
CA ILE A 117 -17.36 2.57 3.25
C ILE A 117 -18.05 3.08 1.99
N LEU A 118 -18.62 2.21 1.16
CA LEU A 118 -19.36 2.60 -0.04
C LEU A 118 -20.65 3.36 0.29
N ALA A 119 -21.25 3.11 1.46
CA ALA A 119 -22.40 3.84 1.95
C ALA A 119 -22.06 5.25 2.48
N LEU A 120 -20.76 5.54 2.71
CA LEU A 120 -20.33 6.89 3.10
C LEU A 120 -20.41 7.84 1.89
N PRO A 121 -20.80 9.11 2.10
CA PRO A 121 -20.77 10.11 1.04
C PRO A 121 -19.35 10.21 0.45
N ALA A 122 -19.23 10.37 -0.87
CA ALA A 122 -17.93 10.50 -1.56
C ALA A 122 -17.01 11.58 -0.96
N ASN A 123 -17.59 12.56 -0.26
CA ASN A 123 -16.85 13.66 0.39
C ASN A 123 -16.37 13.37 1.83
N TYR A 124 -16.59 12.16 2.37
CA TYR A 124 -16.35 11.83 3.79
C TYR A 124 -14.86 11.82 4.18
N MET A 125 -13.96 11.58 3.22
CA MET A 125 -12.50 11.51 3.42
C MET A 125 -11.74 12.48 2.52
N HIS A 126 -12.33 13.60 2.11
CA HIS A 126 -11.53 14.69 1.56
C HIS A 126 -10.70 15.27 2.70
N GLN A 127 -9.43 14.87 2.80
CA GLN A 127 -8.40 15.67 3.45
C GLN A 127 -8.50 17.07 2.85
N HIS A 128 -9.12 18.01 3.58
CA HIS A 128 -8.98 19.42 3.26
C HIS A 128 -7.50 19.73 3.43
N ALA A 129 -6.79 19.89 2.31
CA ALA A 129 -5.50 20.53 2.33
C ALA A 129 -5.73 21.93 2.91
N VAL A 130 -5.33 22.14 4.17
CA VAL A 130 -5.31 23.45 4.79
C VAL A 130 -4.31 24.28 3.98
N ARG A 131 -4.82 25.16 3.12
CA ARG A 131 -4.03 26.07 2.28
C ARG A 131 -3.82 27.43 2.94
N GLU A 132 -3.97 27.52 4.25
CA GLU A 132 -3.54 28.73 4.95
C GLU A 132 -2.02 28.72 5.04
N PRO A 133 -1.32 29.71 4.47
CA PRO A 133 0.11 29.85 4.68
C PRO A 133 0.34 30.13 6.17
N VAL A 134 1.17 29.31 6.82
CA VAL A 134 1.70 29.62 8.16
C VAL A 134 2.58 30.86 8.00
N ALA A 135 2.01 32.05 8.18
CA ALA A 135 2.77 33.27 8.27
C ALA A 135 3.57 33.24 9.57
N VAL A 136 4.85 32.90 9.46
CA VAL A 136 5.85 33.17 10.50
C VAL A 136 5.85 34.69 10.72
N VAL A 137 5.45 35.13 11.91
CA VAL A 137 5.59 36.54 12.30
C VAL A 137 7.07 36.83 12.47
N ALA A 138 7.69 37.34 11.41
CA ALA A 138 9.02 37.95 11.49
C ALA A 138 8.87 39.29 12.22
N GLY A 139 9.60 39.43 13.32
CA GLY A 139 9.65 40.67 14.09
C GLY A 139 10.26 41.84 13.30
N ALA A 140 9.70 43.02 13.52
CA ALA A 140 10.34 44.32 13.38
C ALA A 140 9.94 45.06 14.66
N SER A 141 10.81 45.21 15.68
CA SER A 141 11.99 46.09 15.75
C SER A 141 11.71 47.47 15.13
N GLY A 142 11.41 48.43 16.01
CA GLY A 142 11.20 49.85 15.73
C GLY A 142 10.79 50.54 17.02
#